data_AF-A0A7S0WU50-F1
#
_entry.id   AF-A0A7S0WU50-F1
#
_cell.length_a   1.000
_cell.length_b   1.000
_cell.length_c   1.000
_cell.angle_alpha   90.00
_cell.angle_beta   90.00
_cell.angle_gamma   90.00
#
_symmetry.space_group_name_H-M   'P 1'
#
loop_
_entity.id
_entity.type
_entity.pdbx_description
1 polymer ?
#
loop_
_entity_poly.entity_id
_entity_poly.type
_entity_poly.pdbx_seq_one_letter_code
_entity_poly.pdbx_strand_id
1 'polypeptide(L)'
;GADVVLFAICGLPLRGAVNEARKALKKWPKMPSMQRASLMAADAKKLFSRPGPFLVDSLEMLVEMLHPEAQSYGHYGLNWCALGAGGAPIASENAPRPPARSASS
;
A
#
# COMPACT_ATOMS: atom_id res chain seq x y z
N GLY A 1 15.62 -5.72 -9.52
CA GLY A 1 15.05 -4.43 -9.10
C GLY A 1 13.98 -4.69 -8.05
N ALA A 2 13.45 -3.69 -7.37
CA ALA A 2 12.39 -3.93 -6.37
C ALA A 2 11.09 -4.39 -7.04
N ASP A 3 10.43 -5.41 -6.50
CA ASP A 3 9.12 -5.89 -6.97
C ASP A 3 7.95 -5.09 -6.37
N VAL A 4 8.16 -4.50 -5.18
CA VAL A 4 7.18 -3.69 -4.45
C VAL A 4 7.86 -2.47 -3.86
N VAL A 5 7.18 -1.32 -3.92
CA VAL A 5 7.57 -0.08 -3.24
C VAL A 5 6.41 0.38 -2.35
N LEU A 6 6.64 0.41 -1.05
CA LEU A 6 5.68 0.86 -0.05
C LEU A 6 5.99 2.28 0.44
N PHE A 7 5.04 3.19 0.24
CA PHE A 7 5.05 4.54 0.80
C PHE A 7 4.39 4.54 2.19
N ALA A 8 5.20 4.34 3.23
CA ALA A 8 4.81 4.43 4.64
C ALA A 8 5.32 5.76 5.25
N ILE A 9 4.60 6.85 4.99
CA ILE A 9 5.04 8.20 5.39
C ILE A 9 4.64 8.48 6.85
N CYS A 10 5.62 8.64 7.72
CA CYS A 10 5.42 8.83 9.15
C CYS A 10 4.47 10.02 9.45
N GLY A 11 3.57 9.83 10.41
CA GLY A 11 2.63 10.85 10.85
C GLY A 11 1.44 11.12 9.92
N LEU A 12 1.41 10.52 8.71
CA LEU A 12 0.29 10.68 7.78
C LEU A 12 -0.68 9.49 7.84
N PRO A 13 -2.01 9.75 7.85
CA PRO A 13 -2.99 8.71 7.54
C PRO A 13 -2.95 8.36 6.05
N LEU A 14 -3.59 7.25 5.65
CA LEU A 14 -3.54 6.71 4.27
C LEU A 14 -3.78 7.78 3.19
N ARG A 15 -4.81 8.63 3.35
CA ARG A 15 -5.11 9.69 2.37
C ARG A 15 -3.96 10.69 2.19
N GLY A 16 -3.30 11.07 3.28
CA GLY A 16 -2.13 11.94 3.25
C GLY A 16 -0.94 11.26 2.58
N ALA A 17 -0.68 10.00 2.93
CA ALA A 17 0.39 9.21 2.34
C ALA A 17 0.20 9.04 0.82
N VAL A 18 -1.02 8.76 0.35
CA VAL A 18 -1.35 8.67 -1.09
C VAL A 18 -1.07 9.97 -1.83
N ASN A 19 -1.46 11.10 -1.25
CA ASN A 19 -1.25 12.41 -1.88
C ASN A 19 0.24 12.74 -2.05
N GLU A 20 1.03 12.54 -0.99
CA GLU A 20 2.48 12.77 -1.03
C GLU A 20 3.20 11.76 -1.94
N ALA A 21 2.82 10.48 -1.90
CA ALA A 21 3.37 9.47 -2.81
C ALA A 21 3.10 9.83 -4.28
N ARG A 22 1.89 10.25 -4.64
CA ARG A 22 1.56 10.70 -6.01
C ARG A 22 2.36 11.93 -6.42
N LYS A 23 2.61 12.88 -5.51
CA LYS A 23 3.49 14.03 -5.78
C LYS A 23 4.94 13.60 -6.03
N ALA A 24 5.45 12.66 -5.23
CA ALA A 24 6.80 12.12 -5.40
C ALA A 24 6.96 11.38 -6.73
N LEU A 25 5.99 10.52 -7.08
CA LEU A 25 5.99 9.76 -8.34
C LEU A 25 6.00 10.66 -9.58
N LYS A 26 5.30 11.81 -9.55
CA LYS A 26 5.36 12.81 -10.63
C LYS A 26 6.77 13.41 -10.81
N LYS A 27 7.55 13.50 -9.74
CA LYS A 27 8.93 14.02 -9.75
C LYS A 27 9.96 12.94 -10.09
N TRP A 28 9.60 11.67 -9.99
CA TRP A 28 10.48 10.53 -10.25
C TRP A 28 10.09 9.66 -11.46
N PRO A 29 9.69 10.22 -12.61
CA PRO A 29 9.20 9.42 -13.76
C PRO A 29 10.28 8.52 -14.40
N LYS A 30 11.56 8.69 -14.03
CA LYS A 30 12.70 8.06 -14.69
C LYS A 30 13.39 6.96 -13.88
N MET A 31 12.91 6.57 -12.69
CA MET A 31 13.53 5.45 -11.97
C MET A 31 13.11 4.10 -12.58
N PRO A 32 14.03 3.35 -13.24
CA PRO A 32 13.67 2.11 -13.92
C PRO A 32 13.14 1.04 -12.96
N SER A 33 13.59 1.08 -11.70
CA SER A 33 13.11 0.19 -10.64
C SER A 33 11.65 0.41 -10.26
N MET A 34 11.08 1.60 -10.51
CA MET A 34 9.69 1.90 -10.18
C MET A 34 8.71 1.60 -11.31
N GLN A 35 9.20 1.46 -12.55
CA GLN A 35 8.33 1.17 -13.69
C GLN A 35 7.76 -0.25 -13.65
N ARG A 36 8.48 -1.18 -13.02
CA ARG A 36 8.08 -2.59 -12.86
C ARG A 36 7.60 -2.93 -11.46
N ALA A 37 7.75 -2.02 -10.49
CA ALA A 37 7.36 -2.26 -9.12
C ALA A 37 5.86 -2.01 -8.91
N SER A 38 5.26 -2.80 -8.03
CA SER A 38 3.93 -2.48 -7.47
C SER A 38 4.06 -1.31 -6.48
N LEU A 39 3.42 -0.20 -6.78
CA LEU A 39 3.46 1.01 -5.95
C LEU A 39 2.28 1.04 -4.98
N MET A 40 2.56 1.12 -3.68
CA MET A 40 1.56 1.00 -2.62
C MET A 40 1.73 2.10 -1.57
N ALA A 41 0.65 2.53 -0.93
CA ALA A 41 0.68 3.47 0.20
C ALA A 41 -0.03 2.87 1.42
N ALA A 42 0.45 3.20 2.63
CA ALA A 42 -0.12 2.70 3.87
C ALA A 42 -0.30 3.81 4.94
N ASP A 43 -1.19 3.56 5.89
CA ASP A 43 -1.34 4.34 7.11
C ASP A 43 -0.21 4.01 8.09
N ALA A 44 0.91 4.70 7.94
CA ALA A 44 2.08 4.46 8.79
C ALA A 44 1.90 4.97 10.22
N LYS A 45 1.02 5.96 10.43
CA LYS A 45 0.69 6.51 11.75
C LYS A 45 0.08 5.45 12.66
N LYS A 46 -0.73 4.54 12.11
CA LYS A 46 -1.33 3.43 12.85
C LYS A 46 -0.39 2.23 12.98
N LEU A 47 0.35 1.90 11.92
CA LEU A 47 0.93 0.56 11.74
C LEU A 47 2.43 0.43 12.05
N PHE A 48 3.24 1.46 11.77
CA PHE A 48 4.70 1.33 11.89
C PHE A 48 5.32 2.11 13.05
N SER A 49 4.64 3.15 13.54
CA SER A 49 5.20 4.04 14.56
C SER A 49 4.77 3.70 16.00
N ARG A 50 3.95 2.65 16.20
CA ARG A 50 3.44 2.23 17.52
C ARG A 50 3.40 0.69 17.63
N PRO A 51 4.43 0.02 18.18
CA PRO A 51 4.52 -1.44 18.26
C PRO A 51 3.55 -2.09 19.27
N GLY A 52 2.45 -1.41 19.64
CA GLY A 52 1.41 -1.93 20.52
C GLY A 52 0.51 -2.95 19.81
N PRO A 53 -0.82 -2.94 20.02
CA PRO A 53 -1.73 -3.99 19.53
C PRO A 53 -1.76 -4.15 18.00
N PHE A 54 -1.19 -3.21 17.24
CA PHE A 54 -1.25 -3.15 15.78
C PHE A 54 -0.16 -3.94 15.05
N LEU A 55 0.73 -4.67 15.76
CA LEU A 55 1.76 -5.48 15.10
C LEU A 55 1.16 -6.55 14.19
N VAL A 56 0.06 -7.18 14.65
CA VAL A 56 -0.67 -8.19 13.87
C VAL A 56 -1.29 -7.53 12.64
N ASP A 57 -1.99 -6.39 12.80
CA ASP A 57 -2.55 -5.64 11.66
C ASP A 57 -1.48 -5.27 10.62
N SER A 58 -0.27 -4.88 11.07
CA SER A 58 0.84 -4.53 10.18
C SER A 58 1.32 -5.74 9.38
N LEU A 59 1.40 -6.91 10.01
CA LEU A 59 1.78 -8.15 9.34
C LEU A 59 0.69 -8.61 8.37
N GLU A 60 -0.58 -8.61 8.79
CA GLU A 60 -1.73 -8.93 7.95
C GLU A 60 -1.77 -8.03 6.71
N MET A 61 -1.58 -6.72 6.90
CA MET A 61 -1.46 -5.77 5.79
C MET A 61 -0.29 -6.10 4.85
N LEU A 62 0.89 -6.40 5.39
CA LEU A 62 2.05 -6.78 4.57
C LEU A 62 1.76 -8.07 3.80
N VAL A 63 1.05 -9.04 4.37
CA VAL A 63 0.61 -10.25 3.66
C VAL A 63 -0.33 -9.88 2.52
N GLU A 64 -1.33 -9.01 2.74
CA GLU A 64 -2.23 -8.59 1.65
C GLU A 64 -1.50 -7.85 0.51
N MET A 65 -0.45 -7.07 0.83
CA MET A 65 0.38 -6.37 -0.15
C MET A 65 1.32 -7.30 -0.91
N LEU A 66 1.98 -8.20 -0.16
CA LEU A 66 3.08 -9.02 -0.66
C LEU A 66 2.64 -10.38 -1.16
N HIS A 67 1.45 -10.85 -0.85
CA HIS A 67 0.88 -12.15 -1.23
C HIS A 67 -0.65 -12.06 -1.32
N PRO A 68 -1.22 -11.27 -2.25
CA PRO A 68 -2.67 -11.09 -2.37
C PRO A 68 -3.44 -12.40 -2.65
N GLU A 69 -2.75 -13.43 -3.12
CA GLU A 69 -3.26 -14.79 -3.32
C GLU A 69 -3.42 -15.62 -2.04
N ALA A 70 -2.75 -15.25 -0.94
CA ALA A 70 -2.68 -16.07 0.27
C ALA A 70 -3.94 -15.93 1.13
N GLN A 71 -4.27 -14.71 1.56
CA GLN A 71 -5.45 -14.43 2.38
C GLN A 71 -5.78 -12.94 2.37
N SER A 72 -7.08 -12.61 2.48
CA SER A 72 -7.54 -11.24 2.75
C SER A 72 -7.96 -11.08 4.20
N TYR A 73 -7.42 -10.07 4.86
CA TYR A 73 -7.67 -9.66 6.24
C TYR A 73 -8.54 -8.39 6.32
N GLY A 74 -8.80 -7.73 5.19
CA GLY A 74 -9.69 -6.58 5.07
C GLY A 74 -9.00 -5.23 5.24
N HIS A 75 -7.67 -5.14 5.11
CA HIS A 75 -6.97 -3.85 5.25
C HIS A 75 -6.91 -3.04 3.96
N TYR A 76 -7.13 -3.67 2.79
CA TYR A 76 -7.13 -2.97 1.50
C TYR A 76 -8.19 -1.87 1.46
N GLY A 77 -7.79 -0.69 0.99
CA GLY A 77 -8.60 0.51 0.94
C GLY A 77 -8.78 1.24 2.28
N LEU A 78 -8.59 0.55 3.41
CA LEU A 78 -8.72 1.11 4.76
C LEU A 78 -7.37 1.56 5.34
N ASN A 79 -6.42 0.62 5.46
CA ASN A 79 -5.09 0.90 6.00
C ASN A 79 -4.01 0.94 4.91
N TRP A 80 -4.30 0.47 3.70
CA TRP A 80 -3.41 0.62 2.55
C TRP A 80 -4.14 0.61 1.22
N CYS A 81 -3.50 1.10 0.15
CA CYS A 81 -4.02 0.91 -1.21
C CYS A 81 -2.89 0.90 -2.25
N ALA A 82 -3.20 0.35 -3.43
CA ALA A 82 -2.35 0.49 -4.60
C ALA A 82 -2.39 1.95 -5.12
N LEU A 83 -1.32 2.43 -5.75
CA LEU A 83 -1.27 3.78 -6.34
C LEU A 83 -1.58 3.80 -7.85
N GLY A 84 -1.82 2.63 -8.46
CA GLY A 84 -2.24 2.48 -9.85
C GLY A 84 -3.72 2.81 -10.10
N ALA A 85 -4.19 2.62 -11.35
CA ALA A 85 -5.47 3.10 -11.86
C ALA A 85 -6.75 2.62 -11.10
N GLY A 86 -6.65 1.61 -10.22
CA GLY A 86 -7.79 1.08 -9.45
C GLY A 86 -7.72 1.29 -7.94
N GLY A 87 -6.64 1.86 -7.39
CA GLY A 87 -6.47 1.99 -5.94
C GLY A 87 -6.84 3.38 -5.43
N ALA A 88 -8.08 3.54 -4.99
CA ALA A 88 -8.52 4.69 -4.21
C ALA A 88 -8.77 4.24 -2.75
N PRO A 89 -8.44 5.06 -1.74
CA PRO A 89 -8.88 4.80 -0.37
C PRO A 89 -10.42 4.74 -0.37
N ILE A 90 -10.99 3.70 0.25
CA ILE A 90 -12.43 3.53 0.41
C ILE A 90 -12.83 3.86 1.85
N ALA A 91 -14.04 4.40 2.00
CA ALA A 91 -14.66 4.59 3.30
C ALA A 91 -15.52 3.35 3.64
N SER A 92 -14.95 2.43 4.42
CA SER A 92 -15.66 1.45 5.27
C SER A 92 -16.21 0.12 4.71
N GLU A 93 -16.09 -0.87 5.62
CA GLU A 93 -16.71 -2.19 5.87
C GLU A 93 -16.76 -3.30 4.80
N ASN A 94 -16.71 -3.02 3.51
CA ASN A 94 -16.59 -4.07 2.48
C ASN A 94 -15.37 -3.79 1.59
N ALA A 95 -14.19 -4.06 2.13
CA ALA A 95 -12.94 -3.88 1.40
C ALA A 95 -12.87 -4.89 0.23
N PRO A 96 -12.76 -4.41 -1.03
CA PRO A 96 -12.58 -5.31 -2.15
C PRO A 96 -11.24 -6.02 -2.01
N ARG A 97 -11.16 -7.27 -2.48
CA ARG A 97 -9.91 -8.01 -2.51
C ARG A 97 -8.87 -7.18 -3.31
N PRO A 98 -7.63 -7.04 -2.80
CA PRO A 98 -6.59 -6.36 -3.57
C PRO A 98 -6.44 -7.02 -4.95
N PRO A 99 -6.22 -6.23 -6.01
CA PRO A 99 -6.03 -6.79 -7.34
C PRO A 99 -4.82 -7.74 -7.34
N ALA A 100 -4.95 -8.88 -8.03
CA ALA A 100 -3.82 -9.77 -8.24
C ALA A 100 -2.68 -8.97 -8.90
N ARG A 101 -1.44 -9.17 -8.44
CA ARG A 101 -0.29 -8.55 -9.09
C ARG A 101 -0.20 -9.08 -10.51
N SER A 102 -0.12 -8.18 -11.48
CA SER A 102 0.27 -8.54 -12.84
C SER A 102 1.65 -9.19 -12.76
N ALA A 103 1.75 -10.47 -13.13
CA ALA A 103 3.03 -11.14 -13.22
C ALA A 103 3.93 -10.35 -14.17
N SER A 104 5.11 -9.95 -13.69
CA SER A 104 6.15 -9.36 -14.52
C SER A 104 6.59 -10.42 -15.54
N SER A 105 6.12 -10.26 -16.78
CA SER A 105 6.65 -10.99 -17.95
C SER A 105 7.95 -10.34 -18.44
#